data_AF-A0A7C5ACE2-F1
#
_entry.id   AF-A0A7C5ACE2-F1
#
_cell.length_a   1.000
_cell.length_b   1.000
_cell.length_c   1.000
_cell.angle_alpha   90.00
_cell.angle_beta   90.00
_cell.angle_gamma   90.00
#
_symmetry.space_group_name_H-M   'P 1'
#
loop_
_entity.id
_entity.type
_entity.pdbx_description
1 polymer ?
#
loop_
_entity_poly.entity_id
_entity_poly.type
_entity_poly.pdbx_seq_one_letter_code
_entity_poly.pdbx_strand_id
1 'polypeptide(L)'
;MNVFAERIAEDLRTWSRELLDPGIAPATGGANCVGGGQVALRLASARVLLSLIPALLDEAEEIENPATDAIHATPSPVRSRLSRRPVDYVREDRRFLPRRWERAVPITEPSRPPLAWLLFIIEVVSSDIEAAMQRHDELAEEAARVRGGGFWWTESDLPALASRRRSLSTLLARLRRDASRIRTMIRGRLIPTNRVPQPYPTSRSWVSLRRQAESILDPWR
;
A
#
# COMPACT_ATOMS: atom_id res chain seq x y z
N MET A 1 37.69 -28.06 31.46
CA MET A 1 37.21 -26.84 30.77
C MET A 1 36.01 -26.32 31.55
N ASN A 2 35.99 -25.01 31.83
CA ASN A 2 35.00 -24.42 32.72
C ASN A 2 33.69 -24.20 31.95
N VAL A 3 32.70 -25.06 32.21
CA VAL A 3 31.37 -25.06 31.56
C VAL A 3 30.68 -23.69 31.65
N PHE A 4 31.02 -22.90 32.67
CA PHE A 4 30.52 -21.54 32.84
C PHE A 4 31.09 -20.56 31.80
N ALA A 5 32.38 -20.70 31.44
CA ALA A 5 33.02 -19.86 30.45
C ALA A 5 32.52 -20.16 29.03
N GLU A 6 32.21 -21.43 28.73
CA GLU A 6 31.61 -21.82 27.45
C GLU A 6 30.17 -21.32 27.33
N ARG A 7 29.41 -21.37 28.42
CA ARG A 7 28.03 -20.87 28.43
C ARG A 7 27.94 -19.35 28.33
N ILE A 8 28.87 -18.63 28.98
CA ILE A 8 29.03 -17.19 28.79
C ILE A 8 29.49 -16.85 27.36
N ALA A 9 30.38 -17.65 26.77
CA ALA A 9 30.82 -17.42 25.39
C ALA A 9 29.69 -17.69 24.38
N GLU A 10 28.84 -18.69 24.63
CA GLU A 10 27.66 -19.00 23.81
C GLU A 10 26.57 -17.92 23.96
N ASP A 11 26.31 -17.46 25.19
CA ASP A 11 25.38 -16.37 25.46
C ASP A 11 25.88 -15.06 24.83
N LEU A 12 27.17 -14.73 24.96
CA LEU A 12 27.75 -13.54 24.34
C LEU A 12 27.78 -13.62 22.81
N ARG A 13 27.95 -14.81 22.21
CA ARG A 13 27.85 -14.98 20.74
C ARG A 13 26.42 -14.83 20.25
N THR A 14 25.45 -15.37 20.98
CA THR A 14 24.02 -15.23 20.70
C THR A 14 23.61 -13.77 20.81
N TRP A 15 24.07 -13.08 21.86
CA TRP A 15 23.83 -11.66 22.10
C TRP A 15 24.55 -10.75 21.10
N SER A 16 25.77 -11.11 20.67
CA SER A 16 26.51 -10.34 19.64
C SER A 16 25.90 -10.46 18.24
N ARG A 17 25.26 -11.60 17.90
CA ARG A 17 24.53 -11.74 16.64
C ARG A 17 23.29 -10.84 16.60
N GLU A 18 22.66 -10.59 17.74
CA GLU A 18 21.54 -9.64 17.86
C GLU A 18 21.98 -8.18 17.87
N LEU A 19 23.24 -7.90 18.24
CA LEU A 19 23.82 -6.55 18.33
C LEU A 19 24.52 -6.07 17.04
N LEU A 20 24.85 -6.99 16.13
CA LEU A 20 25.69 -6.72 14.96
C LEU A 20 24.92 -6.48 13.65
N ASP A 21 23.58 -6.46 13.64
CA ASP A 21 22.87 -5.86 12.50
C ASP A 21 23.05 -4.32 12.54
N PRO A 22 23.66 -3.71 11.51
CA PRO A 22 24.29 -2.41 11.66
C PRO A 22 23.31 -1.25 11.56
N GLY A 23 23.26 -0.43 12.63
CA GLY A 23 23.14 1.04 12.61
C GLY A 23 21.86 1.65 12.01
N ILE A 24 21.24 2.67 12.61
CA ILE A 24 21.85 3.95 12.94
C ILE A 24 21.01 4.62 14.04
N ALA A 25 21.64 4.96 15.16
CA ALA A 25 21.16 5.99 16.10
C ALA A 25 21.77 7.35 15.64
N PRO A 26 21.23 8.55 16.00
CA PRO A 26 20.59 8.84 17.30
C PRO A 26 19.43 9.86 17.29
N ALA A 27 18.41 9.63 18.12
CA ALA A 27 17.72 10.70 18.85
C ALA A 27 16.72 10.11 19.84
N THR A 28 16.82 10.55 21.09
CA THR A 28 15.84 10.37 22.19
C THR A 28 15.59 8.93 22.65
N GLY A 29 16.47 8.52 23.57
CA GLY A 29 16.13 7.93 24.87
C GLY A 29 14.91 7.02 24.98
N GLY A 30 15.18 5.73 25.21
CA GLY A 30 14.28 4.84 25.93
C GLY A 30 13.40 3.96 25.05
N ALA A 31 13.82 2.70 24.90
CA ALA A 31 12.99 1.48 24.88
C ALA A 31 13.65 0.41 24.00
N ASN A 32 14.75 -0.16 24.53
CA ASN A 32 15.28 -1.44 24.10
C ASN A 32 14.27 -2.52 24.51
N CYS A 33 13.31 -2.81 23.64
CA CYS A 33 12.52 -4.04 23.71
C CYS A 33 12.70 -4.77 22.38
N VAL A 34 12.87 -6.09 22.45
CA VAL A 34 13.27 -7.10 21.44
C VAL A 34 12.30 -7.22 20.23
N GLY A 35 11.76 -6.11 19.76
CA GLY A 35 10.80 -5.99 18.66
C GLY A 35 10.48 -4.54 18.28
N GLY A 36 11.05 -3.56 18.99
CA GLY A 36 10.81 -2.14 18.77
C GLY A 36 11.33 -1.63 17.42
N GLY A 37 12.48 -2.12 16.94
CA GLY A 37 13.05 -1.72 15.66
C GLY A 37 12.16 -2.11 14.48
N GLN A 38 11.60 -3.32 14.52
CA GLN A 38 10.74 -3.82 13.47
C GLN A 38 9.44 -3.05 13.36
N VAL A 39 8.81 -2.80 14.50
CA VAL A 39 7.57 -2.03 14.55
C VAL A 39 7.82 -0.56 14.23
N ALA A 40 8.94 0.03 14.65
CA ALA A 40 9.32 1.39 14.28
C ALA A 40 9.50 1.53 12.76
N LEU A 41 10.13 0.55 12.11
CA LEU A 41 10.30 0.54 10.66
C LEU A 41 8.96 0.40 9.94
N ARG A 42 8.08 -0.51 10.38
CA ARG A 42 6.71 -0.63 9.83
C ARG A 42 5.87 0.63 10.04
N LEU A 43 6.00 1.28 11.21
CA LEU A 43 5.36 2.57 11.47
C LEU A 43 5.88 3.66 10.53
N ALA A 44 7.19 3.69 10.26
CA ALA A 44 7.80 4.64 9.34
C ALA A 44 7.31 4.40 7.90
N SER A 45 7.35 3.16 7.41
CA SER A 45 6.86 2.81 6.07
C SER A 45 5.37 3.13 5.89
N ALA A 46 4.55 2.82 6.90
CA ALA A 46 3.12 3.14 6.88
C ALA A 46 2.85 4.66 6.89
N ARG A 47 3.63 5.44 7.64
CA ARG A 47 3.54 6.91 7.64
C ARG A 47 3.94 7.51 6.30
N VAL A 48 5.01 7.00 5.70
CA VAL A 48 5.46 7.42 4.37
C VAL A 48 4.36 7.13 3.34
N LEU A 49 3.81 5.92 3.33
CA LEU A 49 2.70 5.57 2.45
C LEU A 49 1.48 6.50 2.65
N LEU A 50 1.03 6.69 3.89
CA LEU A 50 -0.09 7.58 4.21
C LEU A 50 0.15 9.04 3.81
N SER A 51 1.41 9.51 3.82
CA SER A 51 1.74 10.86 3.35
C SER A 51 1.63 11.00 1.84
N LEU A 52 1.82 9.92 1.09
CA LEU A 52 1.76 9.91 -0.38
C LEU A 52 0.35 9.66 -0.90
N ILE A 53 -0.50 8.92 -0.19
CA ILE A 53 -1.83 8.52 -0.65
C ILE A 53 -2.66 9.71 -1.16
N PRO A 54 -2.82 10.85 -0.45
CA PRO A 54 -3.65 11.94 -0.94
C PRO A 54 -3.25 12.42 -2.33
N ALA A 55 -1.96 12.70 -2.54
CA ALA A 55 -1.44 13.13 -3.84
C ALA A 55 -1.57 12.05 -4.91
N LEU A 56 -1.36 10.77 -4.56
CA LEU A 56 -1.55 9.65 -5.48
C LEU A 56 -3.01 9.51 -5.95
N LEU A 57 -3.97 9.75 -5.06
CA LEU A 57 -5.39 9.70 -5.39
C LEU A 57 -5.80 10.88 -6.27
N ASP A 58 -5.37 12.09 -5.94
CA ASP A 58 -5.66 13.28 -6.73
C ASP A 58 -5.04 13.14 -8.15
N GLU A 59 -3.79 12.70 -8.25
CA GLU A 59 -3.14 12.42 -9.54
C GLU A 59 -3.84 11.27 -10.30
N ALA A 60 -4.39 10.26 -9.60
CA ALA A 60 -5.09 9.15 -10.25
C ALA A 60 -6.45 9.53 -10.85
N GLU A 61 -7.11 10.56 -10.30
CA GLU A 61 -8.32 11.14 -10.88
C GLU A 61 -8.03 11.86 -12.21
N GLU A 62 -6.84 12.45 -12.34
CA GLU A 62 -6.40 13.18 -13.53
C GLU A 62 -5.85 12.27 -14.65
N ILE A 63 -5.42 11.04 -14.32
CA ILE A 63 -4.92 10.10 -15.33
C ILE A 63 -6.09 9.57 -16.16
N GLU A 64 -6.29 10.17 -17.32
CA GLU A 64 -7.21 9.68 -18.35
C GLU A 64 -6.87 8.24 -18.72
N ASN A 65 -7.87 7.36 -18.69
CA ASN A 65 -7.74 5.99 -19.14
C ASN A 65 -7.85 5.93 -20.68
N PRO A 66 -6.75 5.73 -21.42
CA PRO A 66 -6.80 5.70 -22.89
C PRO A 66 -7.51 4.44 -23.43
N ALA A 67 -7.81 3.46 -22.58
CA ALA A 67 -8.40 2.19 -22.98
C ALA A 67 -9.94 2.21 -22.97
N THR A 68 -10.57 3.30 -22.54
CA THR A 68 -12.04 3.37 -22.41
C THR A 68 -12.58 4.49 -23.28
N ASP A 69 -12.93 4.13 -24.52
CA ASP A 69 -13.60 5.01 -25.45
C ASP A 69 -15.11 4.75 -25.44
N ALA A 70 -15.91 5.81 -25.30
CA ALA A 70 -17.32 5.78 -25.62
C ALA A 70 -17.50 5.95 -27.13
N ILE A 71 -18.37 5.15 -27.73
CA ILE A 71 -18.74 5.32 -29.14
C ILE A 71 -19.88 6.34 -29.22
N HIS A 72 -19.61 7.50 -29.82
CA HIS A 72 -20.61 8.54 -30.06
C HIS A 72 -20.98 8.62 -31.54
N ALA A 73 -22.27 8.79 -31.82
CA ALA A 73 -22.74 9.08 -33.17
C ALA A 73 -22.37 10.52 -33.55
N THR A 74 -21.75 10.70 -34.71
CA THR A 74 -21.40 11.99 -35.30
C THR A 74 -21.85 12.08 -36.77
N PRO A 75 -22.28 13.26 -37.24
CA PRO A 75 -22.60 13.46 -38.65
C PRO A 75 -21.36 13.62 -39.55
N SER A 76 -20.16 13.82 -38.97
CA SER A 76 -18.94 14.09 -39.73
C SER A 76 -18.09 12.82 -39.93
N PRO A 77 -17.56 12.56 -41.15
CA PRO A 77 -16.67 11.44 -41.42
C PRO A 77 -15.23 11.60 -40.88
N VAL A 78 -14.88 12.78 -40.35
CA VAL A 78 -13.51 13.09 -39.95
C VAL A 78 -13.14 12.40 -38.64
N ARG A 79 -12.09 11.54 -38.68
CA ARG A 79 -11.62 10.73 -37.54
C ARG A 79 -12.71 9.85 -36.91
N SER A 80 -13.66 9.41 -37.72
CA SER A 80 -14.76 8.52 -37.33
C SER A 80 -14.70 7.22 -38.13
N ARG A 81 -15.42 6.21 -37.66
CA ARG A 81 -15.60 4.91 -38.31
C ARG A 81 -17.06 4.75 -38.74
N LEU A 82 -17.30 3.83 -39.67
CA LEU A 82 -18.64 3.47 -40.08
C LEU A 82 -19.38 2.74 -38.93
N SER A 83 -20.65 3.06 -38.72
CA SER A 83 -21.48 2.33 -37.76
C SER A 83 -21.60 0.86 -38.14
N ARG A 84 -21.61 -0.04 -37.14
CA ARG A 84 -21.86 -1.47 -37.38
C ARG A 84 -23.33 -1.83 -37.49
N ARG A 85 -24.25 -0.88 -37.25
CA ARG A 85 -25.69 -1.14 -37.19
C ARG A 85 -26.33 -0.96 -38.57
N PRO A 86 -27.12 -1.94 -39.08
CA PRO A 86 -27.77 -1.82 -40.38
C PRO A 86 -28.72 -0.62 -40.51
N VAL A 87 -29.34 -0.20 -39.40
CA VAL A 87 -30.28 0.94 -39.36
C VAL A 87 -29.62 2.29 -39.65
N ASP A 88 -28.29 2.38 -39.56
CA ASP A 88 -27.52 3.60 -39.79
C ASP A 88 -27.12 3.78 -41.26
N TYR A 89 -27.64 2.94 -42.17
CA TYR A 89 -27.40 3.00 -43.61
C TYR A 89 -28.69 3.26 -44.38
N VAL A 90 -28.59 4.05 -45.44
CA VAL A 90 -29.67 4.23 -46.43
C VAL A 90 -29.26 3.58 -47.73
N ARG A 91 -30.22 2.92 -48.36
CA ARG A 91 -30.04 2.35 -49.70
C ARG A 91 -30.44 3.41 -50.73
N GLU A 92 -29.44 3.92 -51.45
CA GLU A 92 -29.63 4.76 -52.64
C GLU A 92 -29.19 3.95 -53.86
N ASP A 93 -30.10 3.84 -54.83
CA ASP A 93 -29.95 2.97 -56.02
C ASP A 93 -29.56 1.52 -55.66
N ARG A 94 -28.27 1.20 -55.89
CA ARG A 94 -27.64 -0.12 -55.68
C ARG A 94 -26.52 -0.09 -54.63
N ARG A 95 -26.41 0.98 -53.83
CA ARG A 95 -25.34 1.14 -52.82
C ARG A 95 -25.92 1.51 -51.46
N PHE A 96 -25.23 1.08 -50.40
CA PHE A 96 -25.53 1.49 -49.04
C PHE A 96 -24.65 2.67 -48.67
N LEU A 97 -25.27 3.80 -48.37
CA LEU A 97 -24.60 5.00 -47.89
C LEU A 97 -24.78 5.13 -46.37
N PRO A 98 -23.71 5.43 -45.62
CA PRO A 98 -23.82 5.65 -44.19
C PRO A 98 -24.54 6.97 -43.90
N ARG A 99 -25.60 6.93 -43.10
CA ARG A 99 -26.24 8.14 -42.53
C ARG A 99 -25.51 8.66 -41.31
N ARG A 100 -24.81 7.78 -40.59
CA ARG A 100 -24.17 8.08 -39.32
C ARG A 100 -22.76 7.51 -39.27
N TRP A 101 -21.88 8.29 -38.65
CA TRP A 101 -20.51 7.90 -38.35
C TRP A 101 -20.38 7.72 -36.84
N GLU A 102 -19.47 6.86 -36.43
CA GLU A 102 -19.17 6.56 -35.03
C GLU A 102 -17.78 7.09 -34.70
N ARG A 103 -17.67 7.93 -33.67
CA ARG A 103 -16.39 8.43 -33.18
C ARG A 103 -16.17 7.91 -31.77
N ALA A 104 -14.99 7.32 -31.56
CA ALA A 104 -14.47 7.03 -30.23
C ALA A 104 -14.13 8.35 -29.52
N VAL A 105 -14.78 8.61 -28.39
CA VAL A 105 -14.50 9.73 -27.50
C VAL A 105 -13.96 9.15 -26.20
N PRO A 106 -12.79 9.59 -25.72
CA PRO A 106 -12.24 9.09 -24.48
C PRO A 106 -13.18 9.42 -23.32
N ILE A 107 -13.49 8.42 -22.49
CA ILE A 107 -14.20 8.64 -21.23
C ILE A 107 -13.15 9.01 -20.18
N THR A 108 -13.35 10.13 -19.49
CA THR A 108 -12.55 10.50 -18.32
C THR A 108 -12.91 9.57 -17.16
N GLU A 109 -12.33 8.37 -17.16
CA GLU A 109 -12.34 7.45 -16.03
C GLU A 109 -10.93 7.35 -15.44
N PRO A 110 -10.79 7.30 -14.11
CA PRO A 110 -9.48 7.12 -13.48
C PRO A 110 -8.89 5.78 -13.89
N SER A 111 -7.59 5.78 -14.19
CA SER A 111 -6.89 4.57 -14.61
C SER A 111 -6.95 3.47 -13.54
N ARG A 112 -7.45 2.29 -13.92
CA ARG A 112 -7.61 1.15 -12.99
C ARG A 112 -6.28 0.50 -12.56
N PRO A 113 -5.29 0.27 -13.44
CA PRO A 113 -4.10 -0.49 -13.08
C PRO A 113 -3.27 0.14 -11.93
N PRO A 114 -3.00 1.47 -11.92
CA PRO A 114 -2.29 2.10 -10.81
C PRO A 114 -3.05 1.99 -9.47
N LEU A 115 -4.36 2.19 -9.50
CA LEU A 115 -5.22 2.07 -8.32
C LEU A 115 -5.27 0.62 -7.78
N ALA A 116 -5.30 -0.38 -8.66
CA ALA A 116 -5.23 -1.79 -8.28
C ALA A 116 -3.91 -2.15 -7.58
N TRP A 117 -2.79 -1.59 -8.07
CA TRP A 117 -1.48 -1.79 -7.48
C TRP A 117 -1.31 -1.05 -6.15
N LEU A 118 -1.77 0.21 -6.07
CA LEU A 118 -1.79 0.96 -4.80
C LEU A 118 -2.63 0.24 -3.74
N LEU A 119 -3.79 -0.29 -4.12
CA LEU A 119 -4.64 -1.08 -3.23
C LEU A 119 -3.90 -2.32 -2.70
N PHE A 120 -3.15 -3.01 -3.55
CA PHE A 120 -2.33 -4.14 -3.13
C PHE A 120 -1.26 -3.72 -2.10
N ILE A 121 -0.54 -2.62 -2.32
CA ILE A 121 0.46 -2.12 -1.36
C ILE A 121 -0.20 -1.81 -0.01
N ILE A 122 -1.36 -1.14 -0.03
CA ILE A 122 -2.11 -0.81 1.19
C ILE A 122 -2.54 -2.08 1.92
N GLU A 123 -3.01 -3.11 1.21
CA GLU A 123 -3.42 -4.38 1.82
C GLU A 123 -2.24 -5.13 2.45
N VAL A 124 -1.09 -5.19 1.78
CA VAL A 124 0.13 -5.80 2.33
C VAL A 124 0.56 -5.09 3.61
N VAL A 125 0.68 -3.75 3.57
CA VAL A 125 1.07 -2.97 4.76
C VAL A 125 0.04 -3.10 5.89
N SER A 126 -1.25 -3.16 5.56
CA SER A 126 -2.30 -3.36 6.56
C SER A 126 -2.18 -4.74 7.24
N SER A 127 -1.93 -5.79 6.47
CA SER A 127 -1.73 -7.15 6.99
C SER A 127 -0.47 -7.23 7.88
N ASP A 128 0.62 -6.57 7.48
CA ASP A 128 1.84 -6.48 8.30
C ASP A 128 1.61 -5.75 9.63
N ILE A 129 0.84 -4.66 9.61
CA ILE A 129 0.46 -3.91 10.82
C ILE A 129 -0.40 -4.77 11.74
N GLU A 130 -1.37 -5.52 11.20
CA GLU A 130 -2.20 -6.44 11.97
C GLU A 130 -1.36 -7.53 12.65
N ALA A 131 -0.43 -8.14 11.92
CA ALA A 131 0.50 -9.12 12.49
C ALA A 131 1.40 -8.50 13.58
N ALA A 132 1.86 -7.25 13.39
CA ALA A 132 2.63 -6.54 14.42
C ALA A 132 1.80 -6.20 15.66
N MET A 133 0.53 -5.85 15.49
CA MET A 133 -0.40 -5.62 16.60
C MET A 133 -0.65 -6.90 17.41
N GLN A 134 -0.83 -8.04 16.74
CA GLN A 134 -1.03 -9.33 17.39
C GLN A 134 0.19 -9.74 18.23
N ARG A 135 1.40 -9.63 17.66
CA ARG A 135 2.65 -9.86 18.42
C ARG A 135 2.77 -8.95 19.64
N HIS A 136 2.36 -7.68 19.53
CA HIS A 136 2.37 -6.76 20.66
C HIS A 136 1.37 -7.12 21.75
N ASP A 137 0.22 -7.69 21.40
CA ASP A 137 -0.74 -8.20 22.38
C ASP A 137 -0.18 -9.39 23.14
N GLU A 138 0.40 -10.36 22.43
CA GLU A 138 1.04 -11.53 23.02
C GLU A 138 2.16 -11.13 24.00
N LEU A 139 3.01 -10.17 23.61
CA LEU A 139 4.05 -9.62 24.48
C LEU A 139 3.49 -8.88 25.69
N ALA A 140 2.39 -8.14 25.52
CA ALA A 140 1.73 -7.44 26.62
C ALA A 140 1.11 -8.43 27.63
N GLU A 141 0.50 -9.51 27.15
CA GLU A 141 -0.05 -10.58 27.97
C GLU A 141 1.05 -11.36 28.71
N GLU A 142 2.18 -11.62 28.06
CA GLU A 142 3.35 -12.21 28.69
C GLU A 142 3.94 -11.30 29.78
N ALA A 143 4.14 -10.01 29.49
CA ALA A 143 4.61 -9.04 30.46
C ALA A 143 3.66 -8.91 31.66
N ALA A 144 2.35 -8.97 31.43
CA ALA A 144 1.34 -8.96 32.49
C ALA A 144 1.40 -10.22 33.37
N ARG A 145 1.63 -11.41 32.78
CA ARG A 145 1.82 -12.67 33.52
C ARG A 145 3.08 -12.66 34.37
N VAL A 146 4.20 -12.18 33.82
CA VAL A 146 5.50 -12.06 34.53
C VAL A 146 5.42 -11.05 35.68
N ARG A 147 4.54 -10.05 35.61
CA ARG A 147 4.27 -9.09 36.68
C ARG A 147 3.83 -9.75 37.99
N GLY A 148 3.22 -10.94 37.94
CA GLY A 148 2.95 -11.77 39.12
C GLY A 148 4.21 -12.15 39.92
N GLY A 149 5.42 -11.97 39.35
CA GLY A 149 6.72 -12.23 39.96
C GLY A 149 7.50 -10.99 40.45
N GLY A 150 6.96 -9.77 40.35
CA GLY A 150 7.52 -8.58 41.02
C GLY A 150 8.75 -7.89 40.38
N PHE A 151 8.99 -8.07 39.08
CA PHE A 151 10.14 -7.45 38.41
C PHE A 151 9.88 -5.99 37.97
N TRP A 152 10.72 -5.06 38.43
CA TRP A 152 10.65 -3.61 38.18
C TRP A 152 10.65 -3.16 36.70
N TRP A 153 11.26 -3.93 35.79
CA TRP A 153 11.27 -3.57 34.35
C TRP A 153 9.89 -3.64 33.69
N THR A 154 8.95 -4.41 34.26
CA THR A 154 7.59 -4.58 33.72
C THR A 154 6.69 -3.34 33.87
N GLU A 155 7.03 -2.40 34.76
CA GLU A 155 6.24 -1.18 34.99
C GLU A 155 6.40 -0.12 33.90
N SER A 156 7.58 -0.04 33.28
CA SER A 156 7.86 0.93 32.21
C SER A 156 7.42 0.45 30.83
N ASP A 157 7.40 -0.86 30.59
CA ASP A 157 7.19 -1.41 29.24
C ASP A 157 5.71 -1.49 28.82
N LEU A 158 4.79 -1.73 29.76
CA LEU A 158 3.36 -1.84 29.45
C LEU A 158 2.74 -0.55 28.88
N PRO A 159 2.99 0.66 29.44
CA PRO A 159 2.53 1.90 28.82
C PRO A 159 3.13 2.14 27.43
N ALA A 160 4.40 1.77 27.21
CA ALA A 160 5.07 1.92 25.93
C ALA A 160 4.47 0.98 24.86
N LEU A 161 4.22 -0.29 25.20
CA LEU A 161 3.53 -1.25 24.34
C LEU A 161 2.11 -0.79 24.00
N ALA A 162 1.36 -0.31 24.99
CA ALA A 162 0.00 0.22 24.78
C ALA A 162 -0.02 1.47 23.89
N SER A 163 0.99 2.33 23.98
CA SER A 163 1.14 3.53 23.13
C SER A 163 1.47 3.14 21.68
N ARG A 164 2.40 2.19 21.49
CA ARG A 164 2.74 1.65 20.16
C ARG A 164 1.54 0.97 19.50
N ARG A 165 0.80 0.14 20.24
CA ARG A 165 -0.44 -0.48 19.76
C ARG A 165 -1.48 0.54 19.29
N ARG A 166 -1.74 1.58 20.09
CA ARG A 166 -2.65 2.67 19.72
C ARG A 166 -2.21 3.42 18.45
N SER A 167 -0.90 3.58 18.27
CA SER A 167 -0.35 4.19 17.06
C SER A 167 -0.58 3.31 15.84
N LEU A 168 -0.31 2.00 15.95
CA LEU A 168 -0.56 1.02 14.88
C LEU A 168 -2.05 0.96 14.50
N SER A 169 -2.95 0.91 15.49
CA SER A 169 -4.39 0.85 15.24
C SER A 169 -4.90 2.09 14.51
N THR A 170 -4.38 3.27 14.86
CA THR A 170 -4.72 4.54 14.19
C THR A 170 -4.28 4.55 12.73
N LEU A 171 -3.08 4.04 12.44
CA LEU A 171 -2.58 3.94 11.07
C LEU A 171 -3.37 2.93 10.24
N LEU A 172 -3.67 1.76 10.82
CA LEU A 172 -4.50 0.74 10.18
C LEU A 172 -5.88 1.27 9.81
N ALA A 173 -6.52 2.02 10.71
CA ALA A 173 -7.82 2.63 10.45
C ALA A 173 -7.77 3.63 9.28
N ARG A 174 -6.67 4.39 9.15
CA ARG A 174 -6.48 5.32 8.02
C ARG A 174 -6.24 4.58 6.70
N LEU A 175 -5.34 3.59 6.69
CA LEU A 175 -5.09 2.76 5.51
C LEU A 175 -6.35 2.05 5.00
N ARG A 176 -7.16 1.51 5.91
CA ARG A 176 -8.46 0.90 5.55
C ARG A 176 -9.45 1.91 4.99
N ARG A 177 -9.48 3.14 5.52
CA ARG A 177 -10.31 4.22 4.98
C ARG A 177 -9.88 4.59 3.56
N ASP A 178 -8.59 4.71 3.32
CA ASP A 178 -8.04 5.04 2.00
C ASP A 178 -8.27 3.91 1.00
N ALA A 179 -8.11 2.65 1.42
CA ALA A 179 -8.48 1.49 0.60
C ALA A 179 -9.97 1.51 0.20
N SER A 180 -10.87 1.86 1.14
CA SER A 180 -12.29 2.04 0.83
C SER A 180 -12.52 3.20 -0.15
N ARG A 181 -11.82 4.33 0.01
CA ARG A 181 -11.90 5.45 -0.94
C ARG A 181 -11.48 5.02 -2.35
N ILE A 182 -10.36 4.33 -2.50
CA ILE A 182 -9.89 3.78 -3.79
C ILE A 182 -10.96 2.90 -4.45
N ARG A 183 -11.58 2.00 -3.68
CA ARG A 183 -12.65 1.12 -4.19
C ARG A 183 -13.89 1.89 -4.63
N THR A 184 -14.19 3.05 -4.02
CA THR A 184 -15.32 3.89 -4.42
C THR A 184 -15.04 4.79 -5.63
N MET A 185 -13.78 5.07 -5.95
CA MET A 185 -13.40 5.95 -7.08
C MET A 185 -13.67 5.31 -8.45
N ILE A 186 -13.62 3.97 -8.55
CA ILE A 186 -13.83 3.25 -9.80
C ILE A 186 -15.24 2.67 -9.83
N ARG A 187 -15.92 2.80 -10.97
CA ARG A 187 -17.19 2.10 -11.23
C ARG A 187 -16.92 0.60 -11.40
N GLY A 188 -17.22 -0.18 -10.35
CA GLY A 188 -17.14 -1.64 -10.36
C GLY A 188 -16.13 -2.22 -9.37
N ARG A 189 -15.90 -3.53 -9.45
CA ARG A 189 -14.97 -4.23 -8.54
C ARG A 189 -13.52 -3.99 -8.96
N LEU A 190 -12.75 -3.34 -8.11
CA LEU A 190 -11.29 -3.27 -8.22
C LEU A 190 -10.66 -4.49 -7.52
N ILE A 191 -9.82 -5.23 -8.23
CA ILE A 191 -9.08 -6.38 -7.68
C ILE A 191 -7.63 -5.93 -7.42
N PRO A 192 -7.13 -6.06 -6.19
CA PRO A 192 -5.73 -5.77 -5.86
C PRO A 192 -4.78 -6.60 -6.73
N THR A 193 -3.70 -5.99 -7.21
CA THR A 193 -2.70 -6.70 -8.01
C THR A 193 -1.28 -6.36 -7.59
N ASN A 194 -0.43 -7.38 -7.50
CA ASN A 194 1.01 -7.20 -7.25
C ASN A 194 1.79 -6.74 -8.49
N ARG A 195 1.13 -6.66 -9.65
CA ARG A 195 1.77 -6.26 -10.90
C ARG A 195 1.92 -4.75 -10.96
N VAL A 196 3.16 -4.31 -11.14
CA VAL A 196 3.47 -2.90 -11.41
C VAL A 196 2.68 -2.44 -12.66
N PRO A 197 1.94 -1.33 -12.60
CA PRO A 197 1.08 -0.89 -13.70
C PRO A 197 1.90 -0.57 -14.96
N GLN A 198 1.34 -0.90 -16.12
CA GLN A 198 1.89 -0.56 -17.44
C GLN A 198 0.80 0.09 -18.30
N PRO A 199 1.02 1.30 -18.85
CA PRO A 199 2.16 2.18 -18.58
C PRO A 199 2.20 2.64 -17.12
N TYR A 200 3.40 2.86 -16.58
CA TYR A 200 3.57 3.36 -15.22
C TYR A 200 3.32 4.88 -15.19
N PRO A 201 2.51 5.41 -14.25
CA PRO A 201 2.29 6.85 -14.14
C PRO A 201 3.60 7.61 -13.93
N THR A 202 3.78 8.71 -14.66
CA THR A 202 5.03 9.48 -14.68
C THR A 202 5.07 10.63 -13.68
N SER A 203 3.97 10.89 -12.98
CA SER A 203 3.89 11.98 -12.01
C SER A 203 4.75 11.72 -10.77
N ARG A 204 5.09 12.80 -10.08
CA ARG A 204 6.12 12.80 -9.02
C ARG A 204 5.78 11.86 -7.88
N SER A 205 4.52 11.82 -7.46
CA SER A 205 4.07 11.00 -6.32
C SER A 205 4.14 9.52 -6.65
N TRP A 206 3.75 9.12 -7.87
CA TRP A 206 3.88 7.75 -8.35
C TRP A 206 5.33 7.32 -8.51
N VAL A 207 6.21 8.18 -9.06
CA VAL A 207 7.65 7.88 -9.12
C VAL A 207 8.26 7.73 -7.72
N SER A 208 7.84 8.56 -6.75
CA SER A 208 8.26 8.44 -5.36
C SER A 208 7.79 7.12 -4.75
N LEU A 209 6.52 6.76 -4.96
CA LEU A 209 5.97 5.49 -4.53
C LEU A 209 6.76 4.32 -5.12
N ARG A 210 7.10 4.35 -6.41
CA ARG A 210 7.91 3.29 -7.05
C ARG A 210 9.24 3.07 -6.35
N ARG A 211 9.96 4.16 -6.04
CA ARG A 211 11.27 4.10 -5.38
C ARG A 211 11.18 3.55 -3.96
N GLN A 212 10.09 3.85 -3.27
CA GLN A 212 9.87 3.45 -1.88
C GLN A 212 9.14 2.11 -1.77
N ALA A 213 8.48 1.63 -2.83
CA ALA A 213 7.65 0.43 -2.80
C ALA A 213 8.44 -0.81 -2.38
N GLU A 214 9.70 -0.95 -2.81
CA GLU A 214 10.55 -2.06 -2.37
C GLU A 214 10.78 -2.02 -0.86
N SER A 215 11.17 -0.87 -0.30
CA SER A 215 11.35 -0.68 1.15
C SER A 215 10.04 -0.81 1.95
N ILE A 216 8.90 -0.47 1.34
CA ILE A 216 7.57 -0.59 1.98
C ILE A 216 7.12 -2.05 2.01
N LEU A 217 7.28 -2.78 0.90
CA LEU A 217 6.84 -4.17 0.76
C LEU A 217 7.80 -5.15 1.45
N ASP A 218 9.10 -4.86 1.43
CA ASP A 218 10.14 -5.69 2.03
C ASP A 218 11.15 -4.80 2.79
N PRO A 219 10.83 -4.39 4.03
CA PRO A 219 11.70 -3.51 4.80
C PRO A 219 12.95 -4.23 5.36
N TRP A 220 13.19 -5.50 4.99
CA TRP A 220 14.28 -6.33 5.51
C TRP A 220 15.40 -6.57 4.49
N ARG A 221 15.26 -6.03 3.27
CA ARG A 221 16.36 -5.90 2.31
C ARG A 221 17.14 -4.62 2.55
#